data_AF-A0A956M160-F1
#
_entry.id   AF-A0A956M160-F1
#
_cell.length_a   1.000
_cell.length_b   1.000
_cell.length_c   1.000
_cell.angle_alpha   90.00
_cell.angle_beta   90.00
_cell.angle_gamma   90.00
#
_symmetry.space_group_name_H-M   'P 1'
#
loop_
_entity.id
_entity.type
_entity.pdbx_description
1 polymer ?
#
loop_
_entity_poly.entity_id
_entity_poly.type
_entity_poly.pdbx_seq_one_letter_code
_entity_poly.pdbx_strand_id
1 'polypeptide(L)'
;MDHRIQPATPKATGVLPKQDVDDSKAESKPVEGEALIFWDPKRPGHKLDAIDTDQITPSAYCVAESLDSLDEKWKEGAFLYLMPDFRERVRRGQTFLIAGDRFAIGSSREMSPAGLQAIAQEVGLEMVIVVGENMGGIFRRNSLNLGLNVCQ
;
A
#
# COMPACT_ATOMS: atom_id res chain seq x y z
N MET A 1 19.42 -48.57 -16.53
CA MET A 1 18.76 -47.45 -17.25
C MET A 1 19.24 -46.18 -16.58
N ASP A 2 20.07 -45.42 -17.28
CA ASP A 2 20.85 -44.31 -16.73
C ASP A 2 20.10 -43.00 -17.01
N HIS A 3 19.50 -42.37 -15.99
CA HIS A 3 18.70 -41.15 -16.14
C HIS A 3 19.58 -39.92 -15.86
N ARG A 4 20.25 -39.41 -16.89
CA ARG A 4 20.92 -38.11 -16.83
C ARG A 4 19.98 -36.99 -17.27
N ILE A 5 19.75 -36.03 -16.38
CA ILE A 5 19.05 -34.78 -16.69
C ILE A 5 20.01 -33.86 -17.44
N GLN A 6 19.60 -33.35 -18.60
CA GLN A 6 20.36 -32.33 -19.34
C GLN A 6 20.02 -30.93 -18.84
N PRO A 7 20.99 -30.00 -18.74
CA PRO A 7 20.71 -28.59 -18.43
C PRO A 7 19.92 -27.93 -19.57
N ALA A 8 19.03 -27.00 -19.21
CA ALA A 8 18.25 -26.25 -20.19
C ALA A 8 19.14 -25.25 -20.98
N THR A 9 19.04 -25.29 -22.30
CA THR A 9 19.69 -24.32 -23.19
C THR A 9 18.83 -23.07 -23.32
N PRO A 10 19.38 -21.85 -23.18
CA PRO A 10 18.65 -20.62 -23.44
C PRO A 10 18.15 -20.58 -24.89
N LYS A 11 16.85 -20.34 -25.10
CA LYS A 11 16.31 -20.03 -26.43
C LYS A 11 16.93 -18.73 -26.92
N ALA A 12 17.32 -18.70 -28.19
CA ALA A 12 17.80 -17.50 -28.87
C ALA A 12 16.80 -16.34 -28.64
N THR A 13 17.33 -15.21 -28.19
CA THR A 13 16.59 -13.96 -27.95
C THR A 13 15.95 -13.50 -29.25
N GLY A 14 14.64 -13.71 -29.37
CA GLY A 14 13.83 -12.97 -30.34
C GLY A 14 13.79 -11.52 -29.89
N VAL A 15 14.19 -10.60 -30.76
CA VAL A 15 13.99 -9.16 -30.56
C VAL A 15 12.48 -8.95 -30.51
N LEU A 16 11.94 -8.64 -29.33
CA LEU A 16 10.57 -8.17 -29.21
C LEU A 16 10.43 -6.88 -30.02
N PRO A 17 9.38 -6.71 -30.82
CA PRO A 17 9.15 -5.46 -31.53
C PRO A 17 9.05 -4.34 -30.48
N LYS A 18 9.83 -3.28 -30.68
CA LYS A 18 9.66 -2.05 -29.91
C LYS A 18 8.25 -1.55 -30.20
N GLN A 19 7.38 -1.61 -29.21
CA GLN A 19 6.15 -0.82 -29.25
C GLN A 19 6.59 0.64 -29.24
N ASP A 20 6.18 1.38 -30.27
CA ASP A 20 6.24 2.83 -30.26
C ASP A 20 5.37 3.29 -29.08
N VAL A 21 6.03 3.70 -28.01
CA VAL A 21 5.34 4.32 -26.87
C VAL A 21 4.96 5.70 -27.36
N ASP A 22 3.67 5.88 -27.64
CA ASP A 22 3.08 7.19 -27.86
C ASP A 22 3.28 8.01 -26.59
N ASP A 23 4.31 8.87 -26.58
CA ASP A 23 4.60 9.89 -25.55
C ASP A 23 3.56 11.03 -25.60
N SER A 24 2.29 10.72 -25.85
CA SER A 24 1.21 11.62 -25.54
C SER A 24 1.23 11.80 -24.03
N LYS A 25 1.83 12.92 -23.57
CA LYS A 25 1.83 13.35 -22.18
C LYS A 25 0.40 13.23 -21.67
N ALA A 26 0.13 12.16 -20.92
CA ALA A 26 -1.10 12.03 -20.18
C ALA A 26 -1.17 13.28 -19.30
N GLU A 27 -2.15 14.14 -19.52
CA GLU A 27 -2.42 15.27 -18.65
C GLU A 27 -2.69 14.70 -17.26
N SER A 28 -1.67 14.73 -16.39
CA SER A 28 -1.81 14.28 -15.01
C SER A 28 -2.70 15.29 -14.30
N LYS A 29 -3.98 14.95 -14.14
CA LYS A 29 -4.88 15.72 -13.29
C LYS A 29 -4.32 15.71 -11.87
N PRO A 30 -4.23 16.87 -11.19
CA PRO A 30 -3.88 16.90 -9.77
C PRO A 30 -4.85 16.05 -8.97
N VAL A 31 -4.32 15.23 -8.04
CA VAL A 31 -5.14 14.54 -7.05
C VAL A 31 -5.37 15.52 -5.89
N GLU A 32 -6.63 15.74 -5.53
CA GLU A 32 -7.04 16.63 -4.43
C GLU A 32 -7.67 15.81 -3.30
N GLY A 33 -7.52 16.26 -2.05
CA GLY A 33 -8.11 15.61 -0.89
C GLY A 33 -7.64 16.17 0.43
N GLU A 34 -8.32 15.77 1.52
CA GLU A 34 -7.97 16.19 2.88
C GLU A 34 -6.93 15.25 3.51
N ALA A 35 -6.07 15.82 4.36
CA ALA A 35 -4.97 15.09 4.99
C ALA A 35 -5.36 14.35 6.28
N LEU A 36 -4.99 13.07 6.34
CA LEU A 36 -4.91 12.23 7.54
C LEU A 36 -3.47 12.19 8.03
N ILE A 37 -3.11 13.14 8.88
CA ILE A 37 -1.74 13.25 9.40
C ILE A 37 -1.59 12.45 10.68
N PHE A 38 -0.66 11.50 10.68
CA PHE A 38 -0.21 10.79 11.87
C PHE A 38 0.82 11.66 12.59
N TRP A 39 0.39 12.36 13.64
CA TRP A 39 1.26 13.17 14.49
C TRP A 39 1.90 12.32 15.59
N ASP A 40 3.16 12.61 15.93
CA ASP A 40 3.83 11.98 17.06
C ASP A 40 3.33 12.61 18.37
N PRO A 41 2.60 11.87 19.24
CA PRO A 41 2.08 12.41 20.49
C PRO A 41 3.20 12.76 21.48
N LYS A 42 4.42 12.22 21.29
CA LYS A 42 5.59 12.50 22.14
C LYS A 42 6.41 13.68 21.62
N ARG A 43 6.20 14.10 20.37
CA ARG A 43 6.99 15.15 19.71
C ARG A 43 6.06 16.10 18.94
N PRO A 44 5.48 17.11 19.62
CA PRO A 44 4.59 18.07 18.99
C PRO A 44 5.21 18.72 17.73
N GLY A 45 4.45 18.78 16.65
CA GLY A 45 4.91 19.31 15.35
C GLY A 45 5.65 18.30 14.47
N HIS A 46 5.95 17.10 14.97
CA HIS A 46 6.56 16.03 14.18
C HIS A 46 5.54 14.98 13.76
N LYS A 47 5.70 14.47 12.54
CA LYS A 47 4.93 13.30 12.06
C LYS A 47 5.46 12.05 12.76
N LEU A 48 4.58 11.06 12.91
CA LEU A 48 4.90 9.79 13.53
C LEU A 48 5.78 8.97 12.59
N ASP A 49 7.02 8.71 13.03
CA ASP A 49 7.96 7.83 12.35
C ASP A 49 7.72 6.36 12.74
N ALA A 50 8.25 5.44 11.95
CA ALA A 50 8.33 4.00 12.22
C ALA A 50 7.00 3.32 12.51
N ILE A 51 5.96 3.72 11.77
CA ILE A 51 4.71 2.95 11.71
C ILE A 51 5.02 1.64 10.99
N ASP A 52 5.00 0.51 11.70
CA ASP A 52 5.19 -0.81 11.11
C ASP A 52 3.89 -1.43 10.55
N THR A 53 4.00 -2.56 9.86
CA THR A 53 2.82 -3.21 9.27
C THR A 53 1.82 -3.76 10.28
N ASP A 54 2.22 -4.06 11.53
CA ASP A 54 1.27 -4.43 12.60
C ASP A 54 0.45 -3.23 13.08
N GLN A 55 1.06 -2.03 13.06
CA GLN A 55 0.36 -0.79 13.39
C GLN A 55 -0.58 -0.34 12.27
N ILE A 56 -0.29 -0.70 11.01
CA ILE A 56 -1.22 -0.50 9.89
C ILE A 56 -2.37 -1.50 9.96
N THR A 57 -2.06 -2.80 10.10
CA THR A 57 -3.08 -3.87 10.19
C THR A 57 -2.60 -4.91 11.20
N PRO A 58 -3.18 -4.96 12.41
CA PRO A 58 -2.75 -5.90 13.42
C PRO A 58 -2.97 -7.34 12.95
N SER A 59 -2.05 -8.23 13.30
CA SER A 59 -2.05 -9.63 12.85
C SER A 59 -3.38 -10.39 13.09
N ALA A 60 -4.12 -10.05 14.15
CA ALA A 60 -5.44 -10.65 14.45
C ALA A 60 -6.51 -10.34 13.37
N TYR A 61 -6.31 -9.27 12.59
CA TYR A 61 -7.18 -8.83 11.51
C TYR A 61 -6.70 -9.30 10.13
N CYS A 62 -5.60 -10.06 10.07
CA CYS A 62 -5.08 -10.65 8.84
C CYS A 62 -5.57 -12.09 8.60
N VAL A 63 -6.48 -12.61 9.44
CA VAL A 63 -6.94 -14.00 9.39
C VAL A 63 -8.46 -14.06 9.45
N ALA A 64 -9.09 -14.76 8.51
CA ALA A 64 -10.53 -14.97 8.47
C ALA A 64 -10.88 -16.33 7.83
N GLU A 65 -12.13 -16.77 8.03
CA GLU A 65 -12.62 -18.08 7.58
C GLU A 65 -13.09 -18.08 6.10
N SER A 66 -13.35 -16.89 5.54
CA SER A 66 -13.70 -16.68 4.13
C SER A 66 -13.05 -15.41 3.58
N LEU A 67 -12.95 -15.30 2.25
CA LEU A 67 -12.41 -14.10 1.59
C LEU A 67 -13.22 -12.84 1.90
N ASP A 68 -14.55 -12.92 1.88
CA ASP A 68 -15.42 -11.78 2.21
C ASP A 68 -15.23 -11.33 3.66
N SER A 69 -15.10 -12.29 4.59
CA SER A 69 -14.81 -11.97 5.99
C SER A 69 -13.39 -11.44 6.20
N LEU A 70 -12.45 -11.80 5.32
CA LEU A 70 -11.09 -11.28 5.35
C LEU A 70 -11.05 -9.83 4.87
N ASP A 71 -11.85 -9.51 3.84
CA ASP A 71 -11.98 -8.14 3.35
C ASP A 71 -12.55 -7.21 4.42
N GLU A 72 -13.60 -7.59 5.15
CA GLU A 72 -14.06 -6.74 6.25
C GLU A 72 -13.03 -6.62 7.37
N LYS A 73 -12.35 -7.72 7.73
CA LYS A 73 -11.38 -7.68 8.82
C LYS A 73 -10.19 -6.76 8.57
N TRP A 74 -9.55 -6.79 7.40
CA TRP A 74 -8.40 -5.90 7.18
C TRP A 74 -8.79 -4.41 7.13
N LYS A 75 -10.07 -4.11 6.82
CA LYS A 75 -10.63 -2.75 6.74
C LYS A 75 -10.94 -2.26 8.15
N GLU A 76 -11.50 -3.13 9.00
CA GLU A 76 -11.68 -2.88 10.43
C GLU A 76 -10.35 -2.73 11.18
N GLY A 77 -9.34 -3.50 10.79
CA GLY A 77 -8.01 -3.47 11.41
C GLY A 77 -7.16 -2.25 11.04
N ALA A 78 -7.53 -1.50 9.99
CA ALA A 78 -6.73 -0.40 9.47
C ALA A 78 -6.52 0.70 10.52
N PHE A 79 -5.26 0.85 10.95
CA PHE A 79 -4.83 1.80 11.98
C PHE A 79 -5.60 1.73 13.30
N LEU A 80 -6.13 0.56 13.66
CA LEU A 80 -7.03 0.37 14.81
C LEU A 80 -6.53 1.05 16.10
N TYR A 81 -5.22 1.01 16.37
CA TYR A 81 -4.63 1.57 17.58
C TYR A 81 -4.05 2.98 17.43
N LEU A 82 -3.82 3.44 16.20
CA LEU A 82 -3.24 4.76 15.91
C LEU A 82 -4.31 5.81 15.55
N MET A 83 -5.34 5.38 14.83
CA MET A 83 -6.45 6.23 14.37
C MET A 83 -7.72 5.37 14.27
N PRO A 84 -8.42 5.11 15.39
CA PRO A 84 -9.56 4.18 15.42
C PRO A 84 -10.72 4.57 14.49
N ASP A 85 -10.82 5.83 14.09
CA ASP A 85 -11.82 6.35 13.17
C ASP A 85 -11.32 6.50 11.71
N PHE A 86 -10.18 5.88 11.36
CA PHE A 86 -9.55 5.99 10.05
C PHE A 86 -10.50 5.69 8.89
N ARG A 87 -11.15 4.51 8.88
CA ARG A 87 -12.08 4.10 7.80
C ARG A 87 -13.21 5.12 7.62
N GLU A 88 -13.78 5.63 8.70
CA GLU A 88 -14.84 6.64 8.67
C GLU A 88 -14.34 7.99 8.13
N ARG A 89 -13.14 8.42 8.50
CA ARG A 89 -12.57 9.67 7.97
C ARG A 89 -12.25 9.58 6.47
N VAL A 90 -11.77 8.44 6.00
CA VAL A 90 -11.58 8.21 4.58
C VAL A 90 -12.91 8.28 3.84
N ARG A 91 -13.96 7.65 4.38
CA ARG A 91 -15.31 7.73 3.83
C ARG A 91 -15.89 9.15 3.78
N ARG A 92 -15.35 10.07 4.57
CA ARG A 92 -15.70 11.51 4.56
C ARG A 92 -14.85 12.36 3.59
N GLY A 93 -13.89 11.76 2.88
CA GLY A 93 -13.06 12.46 1.89
C GLY A 93 -11.62 12.74 2.33
N GLN A 94 -11.20 12.28 3.51
CA GLN A 94 -9.81 12.44 3.95
C GLN A 94 -8.95 11.31 3.35
N THR A 95 -8.27 11.59 2.25
CA THR A 95 -7.63 10.57 1.41
C THR A 95 -6.11 10.66 1.35
N PHE A 96 -5.52 11.68 1.96
CA PHE A 96 -4.06 11.85 2.00
C PHE A 96 -3.53 11.34 3.33
N LEU A 97 -3.09 10.08 3.36
CA LEU A 97 -2.39 9.54 4.51
C LEU A 97 -0.98 10.15 4.58
N ILE A 98 -0.67 10.84 5.68
CA ILE A 98 0.63 11.49 5.87
C ILE A 98 1.32 10.99 7.13
N ALA A 99 2.51 10.41 6.99
CA ALA A 99 3.32 9.91 8.10
C ALA A 99 4.79 10.35 7.98
N GLY A 100 5.59 10.03 9.01
CA GLY A 100 7.01 10.35 9.05
C GLY A 100 7.88 9.31 8.34
N ASP A 101 9.14 9.23 8.74
CA ASP A 101 10.13 8.32 8.19
C ASP A 101 9.81 6.86 8.56
N ARG A 102 10.34 5.91 7.79
CA ARG A 102 10.26 4.47 8.07
C ARG A 102 8.82 3.95 8.15
N PHE A 103 7.93 4.48 7.31
CA PHE A 103 6.57 4.00 7.21
C PHE A 103 6.47 2.59 6.58
N ALA A 104 5.55 1.78 7.09
CA ALA A 104 5.27 0.41 6.67
C ALA A 104 6.49 -0.54 6.67
N ILE A 105 7.40 -0.34 7.61
CA ILE A 105 8.50 -1.29 7.87
C ILE A 105 7.97 -2.58 8.51
N GLY A 106 8.81 -3.62 8.53
CA GLY A 106 8.50 -4.87 9.21
C GLY A 106 8.06 -5.96 8.26
N SER A 107 7.11 -6.79 8.70
CA SER A 107 6.77 -8.04 8.03
C SER A 107 6.01 -7.83 6.71
N SER A 108 6.11 -8.83 5.82
CA SER A 108 5.46 -8.84 4.50
C SER A 108 3.95 -9.09 4.62
N ARG A 109 3.20 -8.07 5.06
CA ARG A 109 1.73 -8.10 5.13
C ARG A 109 1.15 -7.44 3.89
N GLU A 110 0.74 -8.23 2.91
CA GLU A 110 0.04 -7.72 1.72
C GLU A 110 -1.35 -7.15 2.09
N MET A 111 -1.87 -7.55 3.25
CA MET A 111 -3.14 -7.10 3.82
C MET A 111 -3.11 -5.61 4.16
N SER A 112 -1.95 -5.09 4.54
CA SER A 112 -1.80 -3.67 4.90
C SER A 112 -2.11 -2.75 3.73
N PRO A 113 -1.43 -2.81 2.57
CA PRO A 113 -1.79 -1.96 1.44
C PRO A 113 -3.16 -2.31 0.84
N ALA A 114 -3.57 -3.59 0.84
CA ALA A 114 -4.87 -4.00 0.32
C ALA A 114 -6.04 -3.41 1.12
N GLY A 115 -5.98 -3.45 2.45
CA GLY A 115 -7.01 -2.86 3.31
C GLY A 115 -7.13 -1.35 3.13
N LEU A 116 -6.01 -0.62 3.01
CA LEU A 116 -6.04 0.83 2.77
C LEU A 116 -6.67 1.18 1.43
N GLN A 117 -6.34 0.43 0.38
CA GLN A 117 -6.93 0.60 -0.94
C GLN A 117 -8.43 0.27 -0.92
N ALA A 118 -8.81 -0.85 -0.30
CA ALA A 118 -10.19 -1.29 -0.22
C ALA A 118 -11.09 -0.25 0.48
N ILE A 119 -10.62 0.36 1.58
CA ILE A 119 -11.34 1.42 2.30
C ILE A 119 -11.70 2.60 1.40
N ALA A 120 -10.75 3.08 0.60
CA ALA A 120 -11.01 4.20 -0.31
C ALA A 120 -11.97 3.80 -1.44
N GLN A 121 -11.82 2.58 -1.96
CA GLN A 121 -12.68 2.03 -3.00
C GLN A 121 -14.14 1.84 -2.57
N GLU A 122 -14.42 1.62 -1.28
CA GLU A 122 -15.80 1.47 -0.77
C GLU A 122 -16.69 2.67 -1.11
N VAL A 123 -16.09 3.85 -1.21
CA VAL A 123 -16.76 5.12 -1.51
C VAL A 123 -16.29 5.75 -2.81
N GLY A 124 -15.56 4.99 -3.64
CA GLY A 124 -15.06 5.46 -4.94
C GLY A 124 -14.03 6.59 -4.85
N LEU A 125 -13.26 6.65 -3.76
CA LEU A 125 -12.19 7.62 -3.55
C LEU A 125 -10.82 7.05 -3.91
N GLU A 126 -9.90 7.94 -4.20
CA GLU A 126 -8.49 7.63 -4.45
C GLU A 126 -7.67 7.92 -3.19
N MET A 127 -6.95 6.93 -2.66
CA MET A 127 -6.04 7.08 -1.52
C MET A 127 -4.64 7.44 -2.00
N VAL A 128 -4.00 8.39 -1.31
CA VAL A 128 -2.60 8.78 -1.53
C VAL A 128 -1.84 8.67 -0.21
N ILE A 129 -0.73 7.94 -0.22
CA ILE A 129 0.18 7.81 0.92
C ILE A 129 1.40 8.70 0.68
N VAL A 130 1.65 9.63 1.57
CA VAL A 130 2.80 10.55 1.55
C VAL A 130 3.59 10.35 2.84
N VAL A 131 4.85 9.95 2.73
CA VAL A 131 5.67 9.60 3.90
C VAL A 131 7.06 10.21 3.82
N GLY A 132 7.79 10.16 4.92
CA GLY A 132 9.21 10.49 4.95
C GLY A 132 10.09 9.36 4.42
N GLU A 133 11.38 9.43 4.73
CA GLU A 133 12.39 8.56 4.14
C GLU A 133 12.29 7.10 4.61
N ASN A 134 12.76 6.17 3.77
CA ASN A 134 12.89 4.74 4.06
C ASN A 134 11.58 3.96 4.26
N MET A 135 10.57 4.18 3.41
CA MET A 135 9.37 3.34 3.34
C MET A 135 9.73 1.86 3.16
N GLY A 136 8.97 0.95 3.79
CA GLY A 136 9.09 -0.49 3.59
C GLY A 136 8.95 -0.89 2.12
N GLY A 137 10.03 -1.41 1.53
CA GLY A 137 10.08 -1.68 0.08
C GLY A 137 9.04 -2.70 -0.41
N ILE A 138 8.68 -3.68 0.44
CA ILE A 138 7.62 -4.66 0.14
C ILE A 138 6.25 -3.96 0.08
N PHE A 139 5.94 -3.13 1.09
CA PHE A 139 4.70 -2.36 1.13
C PHE A 139 4.60 -1.44 -0.09
N ARG A 140 5.68 -0.73 -0.44
CA ARG A 140 5.74 0.15 -1.61
C ARG A 140 5.41 -0.60 -2.90
N ARG A 141 6.07 -1.73 -3.14
CA ARG A 141 5.83 -2.56 -4.33
C ARG A 141 4.38 -3.05 -4.38
N ASN A 142 3.87 -3.57 -3.28
CA ASN A 142 2.51 -4.11 -3.21
C ASN A 142 1.45 -3.01 -3.40
N SER A 143 1.67 -1.82 -2.86
CA SER A 143 0.79 -0.66 -3.05
C SER A 143 0.67 -0.31 -4.53
N LEU A 144 1.80 -0.18 -5.22
CA LEU A 144 1.81 0.12 -6.67
C LEU A 144 1.10 -0.97 -7.49
N ASN A 145 1.29 -2.24 -7.14
CA ASN A 145 0.60 -3.36 -7.80
C ASN A 145 -0.94 -3.32 -7.60
N LEU A 146 -1.40 -2.74 -6.50
CA LEU A 146 -2.82 -2.60 -6.16
C LEU A 146 -3.44 -1.28 -6.68
N GLY A 147 -2.64 -0.41 -7.31
CA GLY A 147 -3.08 0.93 -7.71
C GLY A 147 -3.22 1.91 -6.55
N LEU A 148 -2.57 1.64 -5.41
CA LEU A 148 -2.49 2.54 -4.27
C LEU A 148 -1.28 3.48 -4.46
N ASN A 149 -1.57 4.78 -4.55
CA ASN A 149 -0.53 5.79 -4.76
C ASN A 149 0.33 5.96 -3.52
N VAL A 150 1.66 5.91 -3.71
CA VAL A 150 2.66 6.06 -2.66
C VAL A 150 3.75 7.04 -3.11
N CYS A 151 4.07 8.00 -2.24
CA CYS A 151 5.12 8.99 -2.42
C CYS A 151 6.01 9.04 -1.16
N GLN A 152 7.32 9.13 -1.38
CA GLN A 152 8.37 9.32 -0.38
C GLN A 152 9.26 10.46 -0.89
#